data_AF-A0A0A7GIZ0-F1
#
_entry.id   AF-A0A0A7GIZ0-F1
#
_cell.length_a   1.000
_cell.length_b   1.000
_cell.length_c   1.000
_cell.angle_alpha   90.00
_cell.angle_beta   90.00
_cell.angle_gamma   90.00
#
_symmetry.space_group_name_H-M   'P 1'
#
loop_
_entity.id
_entity.type
_entity.pdbx_description
1 polymer ?
#
loop_
_entity_poly.entity_id
_entity_poly.type
_entity_poly.pdbx_seq_one_letter_code
_entity_poly.pdbx_strand_id
1 'polypeptide(L)'
;MQLRYYLLVIVLVSIFLYTLPNSTYSVLLQTHNVKDISSPSNDIPCTQCHSKIAAELSNSTYHSGMTCEDCHRNPYLGQTVAYDNGTWVSGGEAHAAVKPRCLDCHSKTSITLANGTTVSVPKANAFGDPNYGTDYSAHKKFVQDALNFSLGVGENEACLACHTDFKLNIEFRYFWNISYTKSFDWSITNFNVNGTRTYQISLTGNGSKHIWKPLSSIDCTSCHKNIYDALINGTPGSPYTQYTHAPIEIDDSISYNWETNNYWGNLRYHYVPDAYRATWVNSTYCYECHNVARYAAINPSAASTYGLSAVVSDTNSNFVHAAERIKCVTCHGSGKTKDPSPVMRYSGYSASYSALNISADHRKISDVIGLYANTFNGDMCMGCHEAADHTGTMGMGCGPCHNAGGGSSCGPCHRSYINTGSGYSLSVVIESEPSGAVVR
;
A
#
# COMPACT_ATOMS: atom_id res chain seq x y z
N MET A 1 -9.78 -61.49 22.96
CA MET A 1 -9.13 -60.53 22.04
C MET A 1 -7.75 -61.07 21.71
N GLN A 2 -7.50 -61.49 20.47
CA GLN A 2 -6.35 -62.33 20.10
C GLN A 2 -5.03 -61.54 19.98
N LEU A 3 -3.89 -62.14 20.39
CA LEU A 3 -2.52 -61.60 20.36
C LEU A 3 -2.15 -60.89 19.03
N ARG A 4 -2.72 -61.34 17.92
CA ARG A 4 -2.54 -60.78 16.57
C ARG A 4 -3.00 -59.32 16.45
N TYR A 5 -4.05 -58.92 17.19
CA TYR A 5 -4.54 -57.55 17.19
C TYR A 5 -3.62 -56.60 17.97
N TYR A 6 -2.98 -57.08 19.05
CA TYR A 6 -1.99 -56.29 19.80
C TYR A 6 -0.74 -56.03 18.95
N LEU A 7 -0.25 -57.05 18.24
CA LEU A 7 0.89 -56.89 17.33
C LEU A 7 0.59 -55.90 16.20
N LEU A 8 -0.62 -55.97 15.63
CA LEU A 8 -1.04 -55.02 14.60
C LEU A 8 -1.07 -53.58 15.13
N VAL A 9 -1.64 -53.35 16.31
CA VAL A 9 -1.68 -52.02 16.94
C VAL A 9 -0.27 -51.49 17.22
N ILE A 10 0.64 -52.32 17.74
CA ILE A 10 2.04 -51.92 18.01
C ILE A 10 2.74 -51.51 16.72
N VAL A 11 2.59 -52.29 15.63
CA VAL A 11 3.20 -51.98 14.33
C VAL A 11 2.60 -50.69 13.76
N LEU A 12 1.29 -50.50 13.82
CA LEU A 12 0.63 -49.29 13.32
C LEU A 12 1.03 -48.05 14.12
N VAL A 13 1.11 -48.14 15.45
CA VAL A 13 1.60 -47.05 16.30
C VAL A 13 3.07 -46.76 16.00
N SER A 14 3.90 -47.78 15.76
CA SER A 14 5.32 -47.58 15.44
C SER A 14 5.52 -46.91 14.07
N ILE A 15 4.76 -47.32 13.06
CA ILE A 15 4.76 -46.68 11.73
C ILE A 15 4.23 -45.25 11.83
N PHE A 16 3.15 -45.03 12.58
CA PHE A 16 2.59 -43.71 12.83
C PHE A 16 3.63 -42.81 13.49
N LEU A 17 4.30 -43.26 14.56
CA LEU A 17 5.38 -42.52 15.21
C LEU A 17 6.57 -42.28 14.26
N TYR A 18 6.95 -43.24 13.42
CA TYR A 18 8.06 -43.08 12.48
C TYR A 18 7.75 -42.14 11.29
N THR A 19 6.49 -42.06 10.89
CA THR A 19 6.03 -41.24 9.74
C THR A 19 5.55 -39.84 10.13
N LEU A 20 5.38 -39.58 11.44
CA LEU A 20 5.08 -38.24 11.92
C LEU A 20 6.25 -37.29 11.62
N PRO A 21 5.97 -36.04 11.18
CA PRO A 21 7.01 -35.05 10.98
C PRO A 21 7.84 -34.84 12.25
N ASN A 22 9.17 -34.78 12.12
CA ASN A 22 10.14 -34.55 13.21
C ASN A 22 9.95 -33.24 14.01
N SER A 23 8.85 -32.52 13.80
CA SER A 23 8.54 -31.21 14.39
C SER A 23 7.47 -31.24 15.48
N THR A 24 6.92 -32.41 15.86
CA THR A 24 5.88 -32.49 16.91
C THR A 24 6.07 -33.71 17.81
N TYR A 25 6.90 -33.55 18.84
CA TYR A 25 6.78 -34.32 20.08
C TYR A 25 6.80 -33.38 21.30
N SER A 26 5.69 -33.34 22.03
CA SER A 26 5.70 -33.33 23.50
C SER A 26 4.43 -34.03 23.96
N VAL A 27 4.53 -35.35 24.15
CA VAL A 27 3.47 -36.20 24.70
C VAL A 27 4.15 -37.20 25.65
N LEU A 28 4.47 -36.71 26.86
CA LEU A 28 4.68 -37.46 28.09
C LEU A 28 5.32 -38.86 27.99
N LEU A 29 6.64 -38.89 27.75
CA LEU A 29 7.61 -39.78 28.41
C LEU A 29 9.03 -39.29 28.01
N GLN A 30 9.76 -38.72 28.98
CA GLN A 30 11.09 -38.07 28.86
C GLN A 30 11.18 -36.65 28.24
N THR A 31 10.08 -35.92 28.03
CA THR A 31 10.11 -34.60 27.34
C THR A 31 10.18 -33.36 28.22
N HIS A 32 10.40 -33.49 29.53
CA HIS A 32 10.87 -32.38 30.37
C HIS A 32 12.27 -32.70 30.88
N ASN A 33 13.30 -32.26 30.16
CA ASN A 33 14.56 -32.00 30.81
C ASN A 33 14.34 -30.76 31.68
N VAL A 34 13.93 -30.96 32.93
CA VAL A 34 14.01 -29.92 33.97
C VAL A 34 15.49 -29.70 34.18
N LYS A 35 16.03 -28.71 33.48
CA LYS A 35 17.43 -28.36 33.59
C LYS A 35 17.64 -27.62 34.89
N ASP A 36 18.71 -27.96 35.58
CA ASP A 36 19.11 -27.23 36.77
C ASP A 36 19.40 -25.77 36.38
N ILE A 37 18.55 -24.88 36.87
CA ILE A 37 18.65 -23.43 36.70
C ILE A 37 19.35 -22.76 37.89
N SER A 38 19.86 -23.53 38.86
CA SER A 38 20.55 -22.99 40.04
C SER A 38 21.93 -22.38 39.72
N SER A 39 22.35 -22.40 38.45
CA SER A 39 23.50 -21.63 37.99
C SER A 39 23.23 -20.14 38.21
N PRO A 40 24.19 -19.34 38.72
CA PRO A 40 24.04 -17.88 38.86
C PRO A 40 23.67 -17.15 37.55
N SER A 41 23.88 -17.79 36.41
CA SER A 41 23.49 -17.26 35.09
C SER A 41 22.05 -17.58 34.68
N ASN A 42 21.39 -18.61 35.25
CA ASN A 42 20.00 -19.02 34.98
C ASN A 42 19.61 -18.99 33.47
N ASP A 43 20.58 -19.26 32.60
CA ASP A 43 20.40 -19.13 31.15
C ASP A 43 19.95 -20.47 30.57
N ILE A 44 18.63 -20.65 30.45
CA ILE A 44 18.07 -21.63 29.52
C ILE A 44 18.35 -21.11 28.11
N PRO A 45 19.23 -21.74 27.31
CA PRO A 45 19.49 -21.26 25.96
C PRO A 45 18.22 -21.38 25.12
N CYS A 46 17.80 -20.27 24.51
CA CYS A 46 16.57 -20.17 23.73
C CYS A 46 16.43 -21.32 22.70
N THR A 47 17.55 -21.71 22.08
CA THR A 47 17.62 -22.76 21.04
C THR A 47 17.29 -24.17 21.56
N GLN A 48 17.35 -24.42 22.87
CA GLN A 48 17.00 -25.71 23.46
C GLN A 48 15.49 -25.96 23.44
N CYS A 49 14.69 -24.89 23.61
CA CYS A 49 13.23 -24.97 23.59
C CYS A 49 12.64 -24.47 22.26
N HIS A 50 13.33 -23.57 21.57
CA HIS A 50 12.88 -22.91 20.35
C HIS A 50 13.81 -23.18 19.16
N SER A 51 14.31 -24.41 19.04
CA SER A 51 15.22 -24.82 17.95
C SER A 51 14.67 -24.52 16.55
N LYS A 52 13.36 -24.70 16.34
CA LYS A 52 12.70 -24.32 15.08
C LYS A 52 12.82 -22.80 14.81
N ILE A 53 12.57 -21.96 15.80
CA ILE A 53 12.65 -20.50 15.67
C ILE A 53 14.09 -20.05 15.44
N ALA A 54 15.05 -20.69 16.11
CA ALA A 54 16.46 -20.45 15.87
C ALA A 54 16.86 -20.80 14.43
N ALA A 55 16.35 -21.90 13.89
CA ALA A 55 16.56 -22.29 12.49
C ALA A 55 15.89 -21.33 11.50
N GLU A 56 14.70 -20.79 11.84
CA GLU A 56 14.06 -19.74 11.04
C GLU A 56 14.93 -18.49 10.93
N LEU A 57 15.46 -18.02 12.07
CA LEU A 57 16.34 -16.84 12.13
C LEU A 57 17.64 -17.08 11.34
N SER A 58 18.31 -18.22 11.56
CA SER A 58 19.58 -18.53 10.88
C SER A 58 19.45 -18.65 9.37
N ASN A 59 18.27 -19.08 8.89
CA ASN A 59 17.98 -19.22 7.46
C ASN A 59 17.41 -17.95 6.83
N SER A 60 17.30 -16.86 7.59
CA SER A 60 16.70 -15.64 7.09
C SER A 60 17.63 -14.81 6.21
N THR A 61 17.06 -14.11 5.22
CA THR A 61 17.80 -13.15 4.40
C THR A 61 18.36 -11.99 5.23
N TYR A 62 17.64 -11.58 6.28
CA TYR A 62 18.03 -10.50 7.18
C TYR A 62 18.09 -11.02 8.61
N HIS A 63 18.94 -10.41 9.43
CA HIS A 63 19.13 -10.80 10.85
C HIS A 63 19.69 -12.22 11.09
N SER A 64 20.15 -12.95 10.06
CA SER A 64 20.77 -14.29 10.23
C SER A 64 22.08 -14.28 11.04
N GLY A 65 22.75 -13.13 11.13
CA GLY A 65 23.90 -12.91 12.00
C GLY A 65 23.56 -12.51 13.43
N MET A 66 22.27 -12.40 13.79
CA MET A 66 21.82 -12.05 15.13
C MET A 66 21.49 -13.30 15.95
N THR A 67 21.63 -13.18 17.26
CA THR A 67 21.23 -14.20 18.23
C THR A 67 19.84 -13.89 18.81
N CYS A 68 19.22 -14.87 19.46
CA CYS A 68 17.97 -14.64 20.19
C CYS A 68 18.14 -13.53 21.26
N GLU A 69 19.31 -13.48 21.89
CA GLU A 69 19.63 -12.53 22.96
C GLU A 69 19.70 -11.08 22.47
N ASP A 70 20.17 -10.86 21.24
CA ASP A 70 20.26 -9.52 20.62
C ASP A 70 18.91 -8.81 20.49
N CYS A 71 17.82 -9.59 20.49
CA CYS A 71 16.45 -9.13 20.32
C CYS A 71 15.58 -9.33 21.57
N HIS A 72 15.71 -10.46 22.27
CA HIS A 72 14.79 -10.87 23.33
C HIS A 72 15.31 -10.63 24.75
N ARG A 73 16.62 -10.40 24.92
CA ARG A 73 17.27 -10.08 26.19
C ARG A 73 18.34 -9.00 26.04
N ASN A 74 18.08 -7.98 25.23
CA ASN A 74 19.07 -6.94 24.96
C ASN A 74 18.90 -5.77 25.95
N PRO A 75 19.82 -5.61 26.93
CA PRO A 75 19.71 -4.56 27.93
C PRO A 75 19.83 -3.15 27.35
N TYR A 76 20.45 -3.01 26.16
CA TYR A 76 20.64 -1.72 25.50
C TYR A 76 19.38 -1.23 24.75
N LEU A 77 18.36 -2.08 24.62
CA LEU A 77 17.07 -1.71 24.00
C LEU A 77 16.04 -1.21 25.03
N GLY A 78 16.43 -1.04 26.30
CA GLY A 78 15.50 -0.66 27.37
C GLY A 78 14.49 -1.76 27.71
N GLN A 79 14.81 -3.00 27.33
CA GLN A 79 14.00 -4.18 27.62
C GLN A 79 14.23 -4.63 29.06
N THR A 80 13.19 -5.22 29.64
CA THR A 80 13.25 -5.78 30.97
C THR A 80 13.15 -7.29 30.94
N VAL A 81 14.22 -7.93 31.40
CA VAL A 81 14.27 -9.37 31.66
C VAL A 81 14.83 -9.54 33.07
N ALA A 82 14.23 -10.46 33.84
CA ALA A 82 14.75 -10.82 35.14
C ALA A 82 15.98 -11.72 34.99
N TYR A 83 17.09 -11.36 35.64
CA TYR A 83 18.28 -12.20 35.80
C TYR A 83 18.38 -12.66 37.26
N ASP A 84 18.83 -13.89 37.50
CA ASP A 84 18.86 -14.51 38.84
C ASP A 84 20.02 -14.02 39.73
N ASN A 85 20.87 -13.10 39.23
CA ASN A 85 21.89 -12.44 40.03
C ASN A 85 21.32 -11.30 40.92
N GLY A 86 19.98 -11.21 41.03
CA GLY A 86 19.29 -10.15 41.76
C GLY A 86 19.34 -8.78 41.09
N THR A 87 19.91 -8.67 39.88
CA THR A 87 19.94 -7.43 39.11
C THR A 87 18.65 -7.33 38.32
N TRP A 88 17.81 -6.38 38.72
CA TRP A 88 16.55 -6.06 38.04
C TRP A 88 16.81 -4.95 37.03
N VAL A 89 16.54 -5.21 35.75
CA VAL A 89 16.07 -4.13 34.87
C VAL A 89 14.55 -4.05 35.10
N SER A 90 13.95 -2.86 35.12
CA SER A 90 12.58 -2.64 35.64
C SER A 90 11.48 -2.77 34.58
N GLY A 91 10.42 -3.60 34.80
CA GLY A 91 9.23 -3.71 33.93
C GLY A 91 8.70 -5.13 33.57
N GLY A 92 7.59 -5.57 34.19
CA GLY A 92 6.54 -6.49 33.67
C GLY A 92 6.86 -7.84 32.99
N GLU A 93 6.67 -8.94 33.74
CA GLU A 93 6.15 -10.27 33.30
C GLU A 93 7.01 -11.25 32.44
N ALA A 94 8.24 -10.93 32.03
CA ALA A 94 9.07 -11.90 31.30
C ALA A 94 10.05 -12.68 32.19
N HIS A 95 9.72 -13.93 32.55
CA HIS A 95 10.63 -14.85 33.27
C HIS A 95 11.91 -15.20 32.47
N ALA A 96 11.96 -14.97 31.16
CA ALA A 96 13.10 -15.40 30.33
C ALA A 96 13.30 -14.65 29.01
N ALA A 97 12.35 -13.87 28.49
CA ALA A 97 12.51 -13.17 27.20
C ALA A 97 11.35 -12.20 26.99
N VAL A 98 11.61 -11.02 26.42
CA VAL A 98 10.55 -10.10 25.98
C VAL A 98 10.16 -10.37 24.53
N LYS A 99 9.01 -9.87 24.09
CA LYS A 99 8.68 -9.75 22.66
C LYS A 99 9.13 -8.36 22.20
N PRO A 100 10.26 -8.22 21.47
CA PRO A 100 10.74 -6.91 21.01
C PRO A 100 9.78 -6.28 20.01
N ARG A 101 9.72 -4.95 19.98
CA ARG A 101 9.09 -4.22 18.88
C ARG A 101 10.11 -4.02 17.75
N CYS A 102 9.65 -4.02 16.50
CA CYS A 102 10.50 -3.74 15.35
C CYS A 102 11.12 -2.34 15.47
N LEU A 103 10.35 -1.36 15.95
CA LEU A 103 10.82 0.01 16.10
C LEU A 103 11.74 0.24 17.31
N ASP A 104 11.93 -0.73 18.22
CA ASP A 104 12.96 -0.62 19.25
C ASP A 104 14.36 -0.48 18.62
N CYS A 105 14.54 -1.13 17.46
CA CYS A 105 15.75 -1.02 16.64
C CYS A 105 15.58 -0.07 15.45
N HIS A 106 14.48 -0.20 14.70
CA HIS A 106 14.29 0.51 13.42
C HIS A 106 13.77 1.94 13.55
N SER A 107 13.57 2.48 14.76
CA SER A 107 13.35 3.93 14.96
C SER A 107 14.64 4.75 14.88
N LYS A 108 15.79 4.09 14.92
CA LYS A 108 17.14 4.69 14.95
C LYS A 108 17.95 4.27 13.72
N THR A 109 19.14 4.84 13.56
CA THR A 109 20.11 4.47 12.51
C THR A 109 21.21 3.53 13.01
N SER A 110 21.29 3.32 14.32
CA SER A 110 22.20 2.35 14.94
C SER A 110 21.63 1.83 16.25
N ILE A 111 22.06 0.63 16.64
CA ILE A 111 21.75 -0.01 17.92
C ILE A 111 22.99 -0.67 18.50
N THR A 112 22.95 -0.98 19.79
CA THR A 112 23.94 -1.82 20.46
C THR A 112 23.34 -3.22 20.66
N LEU A 113 24.04 -4.25 20.18
CA LEU A 113 23.70 -5.66 20.34
C LEU A 113 23.93 -6.12 21.79
N ALA A 114 23.43 -7.30 22.17
CA ALA A 114 23.53 -7.78 23.55
C ALA A 114 25.00 -7.94 24.00
N ASN A 115 25.91 -8.23 23.06
CA ASN A 115 27.35 -8.34 23.30
C ASN A 115 28.09 -6.98 23.41
N GLY A 116 27.38 -5.85 23.34
CA GLY A 116 27.96 -4.50 23.39
C GLY A 116 28.45 -3.95 22.05
N THR A 117 28.37 -4.72 20.96
CA THR A 117 28.77 -4.27 19.62
C THR A 117 27.73 -3.30 19.06
N THR A 118 28.16 -2.17 18.51
CA THR A 118 27.25 -1.23 17.83
C THR A 118 27.18 -1.56 16.34
N VAL A 119 25.96 -1.64 15.81
CA VAL A 119 25.69 -1.92 14.40
C VAL A 119 24.79 -0.85 13.79
N SER A 120 24.99 -0.58 12.50
CA SER A 120 24.09 0.29 11.73
C SER A 120 22.81 -0.48 11.41
N VAL A 121 21.67 0.19 11.52
CA VAL A 121 20.37 -0.36 11.13
C VAL A 121 19.66 0.61 10.19
N PRO A 122 18.89 0.12 9.20
CA PRO A 122 18.09 0.99 8.37
C PRO A 122 16.93 1.53 9.21
N LYS A 123 16.85 2.87 9.33
CA LYS A 123 15.71 3.53 9.96
C LYS A 123 14.45 3.30 9.12
N ALA A 124 13.37 2.86 9.76
CA ALA A 124 12.05 2.84 9.15
C ALA A 124 11.54 4.29 9.06
N ASN A 125 11.92 5.03 8.02
CA ASN A 125 11.47 6.41 7.81
C ASN A 125 9.94 6.51 7.88
N ALA A 126 9.41 7.62 8.41
CA ALA A 126 8.02 7.78 8.85
C ALA A 126 7.64 6.93 10.07
N PHE A 127 7.70 5.60 10.00
CA PHE A 127 7.19 4.77 11.11
C PHE A 127 8.02 4.83 12.38
N GLY A 128 9.33 5.01 12.24
CA GLY A 128 10.27 5.25 13.33
C GLY A 128 10.22 6.66 13.90
N ASP A 129 9.43 7.56 13.32
CA ASP A 129 9.23 8.93 13.81
C ASP A 129 8.05 9.01 14.79
N PRO A 130 7.96 10.06 15.64
CA PRO A 130 6.81 10.24 16.52
C PRO A 130 5.48 10.14 15.77
N ASN A 131 4.50 9.47 16.37
CA ASN A 131 3.18 9.20 15.80
C ASN A 131 3.19 8.41 14.48
N TYR A 132 4.24 7.62 14.22
CA TYR A 132 4.40 6.84 12.98
C TYR A 132 4.49 7.73 11.73
N GLY A 133 5.01 8.96 11.91
CA GLY A 133 5.34 9.87 10.83
C GLY A 133 4.16 10.70 10.33
N THR A 134 4.27 11.17 9.09
CA THR A 134 3.30 12.08 8.49
C THR A 134 2.12 11.33 7.87
N ASP A 135 1.02 12.04 7.62
CA ASP A 135 -0.17 11.49 6.94
C ASP A 135 0.05 11.26 5.45
N TYR A 136 1.25 11.56 4.95
CA TYR A 136 1.70 11.21 3.60
C TYR A 136 2.08 9.73 3.47
N SER A 137 2.32 9.00 4.56
CA SER A 137 2.58 7.56 4.46
C SER A 137 1.27 6.79 4.27
N ALA A 138 1.14 6.07 3.15
CA ALA A 138 -0.07 5.32 2.82
C ALA A 138 -0.42 4.25 3.88
N HIS A 139 0.58 3.64 4.50
CA HIS A 139 0.36 2.57 5.50
C HIS A 139 0.37 3.06 6.95
N LYS A 140 0.43 4.38 7.22
CA LYS A 140 0.39 4.90 8.59
C LYS A 140 -0.80 4.36 9.38
N LYS A 141 -2.00 4.37 8.77
CA LYS A 141 -3.21 3.85 9.42
C LYS A 141 -3.11 2.36 9.72
N PHE A 142 -2.57 1.57 8.80
CA PHE A 142 -2.36 0.13 9.00
C PHE A 142 -1.39 -0.15 10.16
N VAL A 143 -0.32 0.62 10.27
CA VAL A 143 0.64 0.57 11.39
C VAL A 143 -0.02 0.96 12.72
N GLN A 144 -0.86 1.99 12.72
CA GLN A 144 -1.61 2.41 13.91
C GLN A 144 -2.66 1.37 14.32
N ASP A 145 -3.31 0.72 13.36
CA ASP A 145 -4.32 -0.29 13.63
C ASP A 145 -3.74 -1.59 14.20
N ALA A 146 -2.49 -1.92 13.82
CA ALA A 146 -1.75 -3.03 14.41
C ALA A 146 -1.66 -2.96 15.95
N LEU A 147 -1.70 -1.74 16.53
CA LEU A 147 -1.73 -1.55 17.99
C LEU A 147 -2.99 -2.13 18.64
N ASN A 148 -4.07 -2.29 17.87
CA ASN A 148 -5.38 -2.72 18.37
C ASN A 148 -5.68 -4.19 18.04
N PHE A 149 -4.93 -4.83 17.14
CA PHE A 149 -5.20 -6.19 16.67
C PHE A 149 -4.79 -7.30 17.64
N SER A 150 -3.91 -7.00 18.60
CA SER A 150 -3.47 -7.91 19.67
C SER A 150 -2.76 -9.20 19.21
N LEU A 151 -2.36 -9.33 17.93
CA LEU A 151 -1.60 -10.49 17.42
C LEU A 151 -0.08 -10.32 17.56
N GLY A 152 0.39 -9.07 17.62
CA GLY A 152 1.78 -8.68 17.86
C GLY A 152 1.90 -7.65 18.99
N VAL A 153 3.13 -7.41 19.46
CA VAL A 153 3.39 -6.27 20.36
C VAL A 153 3.59 -5.03 19.49
N GLY A 154 2.85 -3.96 19.78
CA GLY A 154 2.96 -2.70 19.05
C GLY A 154 2.67 -2.86 17.56
N GLU A 155 3.48 -2.21 16.74
CA GLU A 155 3.39 -2.17 15.27
C GLU A 155 3.83 -3.46 14.57
N ASN A 156 4.34 -4.46 15.30
CA ASN A 156 5.00 -5.62 14.71
C ASN A 156 4.13 -6.35 13.69
N GLU A 157 2.82 -6.38 13.88
CA GLU A 157 1.94 -7.05 12.93
C GLU A 157 2.02 -6.43 11.52
N ALA A 158 2.04 -5.11 11.42
CA ALA A 158 2.19 -4.42 10.14
C ALA A 158 3.57 -4.64 9.53
N CYS A 159 4.63 -4.61 10.34
CA CYS A 159 6.00 -4.85 9.86
C CYS A 159 6.19 -6.30 9.38
N LEU A 160 5.73 -7.27 10.18
CA LEU A 160 5.86 -8.70 9.86
C LEU A 160 5.03 -9.08 8.63
N ALA A 161 3.87 -8.44 8.42
CA ALA A 161 3.03 -8.67 7.25
C ALA A 161 3.78 -8.43 5.93
N CYS A 162 4.62 -7.39 5.87
CA CYS A 162 5.40 -7.07 4.68
C CYS A 162 6.76 -7.77 4.65
N HIS A 163 7.44 -7.84 5.79
CA HIS A 163 8.87 -8.17 5.82
C HIS A 163 9.18 -9.64 6.13
N THR A 164 8.19 -10.46 6.50
CA THR A 164 8.40 -11.87 6.84
C THR A 164 7.47 -12.81 6.10
N ASP A 165 7.67 -14.11 6.27
CA ASP A 165 6.77 -15.14 5.74
C ASP A 165 5.53 -15.41 6.63
N PHE A 166 5.16 -14.39 7.41
CA PHE A 166 3.95 -14.39 8.23
C PHE A 166 2.70 -14.48 7.35
N LYS A 167 1.75 -15.31 7.78
CA LYS A 167 0.49 -15.53 7.07
C LYS A 167 -0.58 -14.61 7.64
N LEU A 168 -1.26 -13.87 6.77
CA LEU A 168 -2.37 -13.01 7.15
C LEU A 168 -3.43 -12.95 6.06
N ASN A 169 -4.66 -12.65 6.49
CA ASN A 169 -5.74 -12.28 5.60
C ASN A 169 -6.00 -10.78 5.79
N ILE A 170 -6.17 -10.06 4.68
CA ILE A 170 -6.50 -8.64 4.68
C ILE A 170 -7.85 -8.49 3.98
N GLU A 171 -8.81 -7.89 4.67
CA GLU A 171 -10.05 -7.42 4.07
C GLU A 171 -9.94 -5.93 3.76
N PHE A 172 -10.16 -5.56 2.50
CA PHE A 172 -10.39 -4.19 2.10
C PHE A 172 -11.88 -3.90 2.01
N ARG A 173 -12.32 -2.79 2.60
CA ARG A 173 -13.69 -2.27 2.46
C ARG A 173 -13.70 -0.92 1.75
N TYR A 174 -14.48 -0.84 0.69
CA TYR A 174 -14.63 0.33 -0.17
C TYR A 174 -16.04 0.41 -0.75
N PHE A 175 -16.36 1.49 -1.45
CA PHE A 175 -17.70 1.75 -1.98
C PHE A 175 -17.87 1.11 -3.36
N TRP A 176 -19.11 0.89 -3.79
CA TRP A 176 -19.39 0.46 -5.16
C TRP A 176 -19.18 1.60 -6.14
N ASN A 177 -19.80 2.74 -5.86
CA ASN A 177 -19.65 3.96 -6.63
C ASN A 177 -19.82 5.18 -5.73
N ILE A 178 -19.38 6.31 -6.27
CA ILE A 178 -19.78 7.63 -5.78
C ILE A 178 -20.66 8.29 -6.82
N SER A 179 -21.58 9.14 -6.35
CA SER A 179 -22.33 10.03 -7.22
C SER A 179 -22.27 11.45 -6.71
N TYR A 180 -22.20 12.41 -7.62
CA TYR A 180 -22.18 13.83 -7.29
C TYR A 180 -22.63 14.68 -8.46
N THR A 181 -23.03 15.91 -8.16
CA THR A 181 -23.32 16.93 -9.17
C THR A 181 -22.26 18.02 -9.10
N LYS A 182 -21.47 18.17 -10.16
CA LYS A 182 -20.68 19.39 -10.37
C LYS A 182 -21.62 20.46 -10.90
N SER A 183 -21.76 21.56 -10.18
CA SER A 183 -22.59 22.70 -10.56
C SER A 183 -21.85 23.67 -11.50
N PHE A 184 -22.59 24.57 -12.14
CA PHE A 184 -22.01 25.59 -13.02
C PHE A 184 -21.08 26.59 -12.33
N ASP A 185 -21.14 26.69 -11.00
CA ASP A 185 -20.36 27.56 -10.13
C ASP A 185 -19.14 26.84 -9.49
N TRP A 186 -18.83 25.61 -9.95
CA TRP A 186 -17.77 24.74 -9.44
C TRP A 186 -18.07 24.04 -8.12
N SER A 187 -19.24 24.27 -7.51
CA SER A 187 -19.62 23.53 -6.32
C SER A 187 -19.87 22.05 -6.64
N ILE A 188 -19.49 21.18 -5.71
CA ILE A 188 -19.90 19.78 -5.72
C ILE A 188 -21.09 19.67 -4.77
N THR A 189 -22.22 19.21 -5.31
CA THR A 189 -23.48 19.02 -4.58
C THR A 189 -23.95 17.58 -4.75
N ASN A 190 -24.96 17.15 -3.97
CA ASN A 190 -25.52 15.80 -4.03
C ASN A 190 -24.46 14.68 -3.97
N PHE A 191 -23.38 14.90 -3.20
CA PHE A 191 -22.34 13.90 -3.04
C PHE A 191 -22.85 12.73 -2.21
N ASN A 192 -22.85 11.53 -2.78
CA ASN A 192 -23.30 10.31 -2.15
C ASN A 192 -22.29 9.20 -2.39
N VAL A 193 -22.15 8.32 -1.40
CA VAL A 193 -21.42 7.05 -1.51
C VAL A 193 -22.44 5.92 -1.57
N ASN A 194 -22.29 4.99 -2.51
CA ASN A 194 -23.24 3.90 -2.69
C ASN A 194 -22.63 2.55 -2.30
N GLY A 195 -23.36 1.85 -1.43
CA GLY A 195 -23.07 0.48 -1.04
C GLY A 195 -21.70 0.29 -0.40
N THR A 196 -21.36 -0.96 -0.12
CA THR A 196 -20.02 -1.35 0.33
C THR A 196 -19.68 -2.68 -0.32
N ARG A 197 -18.43 -2.83 -0.73
CA ARG A 197 -17.85 -4.08 -1.22
C ARG A 197 -16.60 -4.42 -0.41
N THR A 198 -16.38 -5.72 -0.31
CA THR A 198 -15.21 -6.30 0.35
C THR A 198 -14.32 -6.96 -0.68
N TYR A 199 -13.02 -6.81 -0.51
CA TYR A 199 -12.03 -7.55 -1.26
C TYR A 199 -11.06 -8.21 -0.29
N GLN A 200 -10.98 -9.53 -0.36
CA GLN A 200 -10.18 -10.34 0.56
C GLN A 200 -8.91 -10.80 -0.15
N ILE A 201 -7.78 -10.62 0.50
CA ILE A 201 -6.52 -11.24 0.09
C ILE A 201 -6.00 -12.13 1.21
N SER A 202 -5.31 -13.19 0.80
CA SER A 202 -4.57 -14.07 1.71
C SER A 202 -3.10 -14.01 1.31
N LEU A 203 -2.27 -13.42 2.17
CA LEU A 203 -0.83 -13.50 2.02
C LEU A 203 -0.38 -14.90 2.45
N THR A 204 -0.08 -15.72 1.45
CA THR A 204 0.35 -17.11 1.65
C THR A 204 1.83 -17.13 2.04
N GLY A 205 2.11 -17.69 3.20
CA GLY A 205 3.45 -17.97 3.70
C GLY A 205 3.40 -19.18 4.63
N ASN A 206 4.55 -19.64 5.10
CA ASN A 206 4.64 -20.73 6.07
C ASN A 206 4.26 -20.31 7.50
N GLY A 207 3.98 -19.03 7.73
CA GLY A 207 3.59 -18.46 9.02
C GLY A 207 4.76 -18.07 9.92
N SER A 208 6.00 -18.20 9.46
CA SER A 208 7.20 -17.90 10.22
C SER A 208 7.38 -16.40 10.42
N LYS A 209 7.65 -16.00 11.67
CA LYS A 209 7.91 -14.59 12.06
C LYS A 209 9.40 -14.24 12.02
N HIS A 210 10.28 -15.23 11.88
CA HIS A 210 11.74 -15.05 11.86
C HIS A 210 12.36 -15.37 10.50
N ILE A 211 11.55 -15.73 9.49
CA ILE A 211 12.00 -15.82 8.10
C ILE A 211 11.66 -14.49 7.41
N TRP A 212 12.64 -13.59 7.38
CA TRP A 212 12.57 -12.33 6.64
C TRP A 212 12.66 -12.54 5.13
N LYS A 213 11.77 -11.87 4.40
CA LYS A 213 11.71 -11.87 2.94
C LYS A 213 12.71 -10.84 2.36
N PRO A 214 13.34 -11.11 1.21
CA PRO A 214 14.11 -10.11 0.49
C PRO A 214 13.28 -8.87 0.15
N LEU A 215 13.85 -7.67 0.28
CA LEU A 215 13.13 -6.42 -0.06
C LEU A 215 12.67 -6.38 -1.53
N SER A 216 13.35 -7.12 -2.42
CA SER A 216 12.96 -7.26 -3.83
C SER A 216 11.71 -8.10 -4.05
N SER A 217 11.29 -8.91 -3.07
CA SER A 217 10.05 -9.70 -3.13
C SER A 217 8.84 -8.99 -2.52
N ILE A 218 9.03 -7.80 -1.93
CA ILE A 218 7.94 -6.99 -1.40
C ILE A 218 7.36 -6.19 -2.58
N ASP A 219 6.18 -6.62 -3.03
CA ASP A 219 5.44 -6.00 -4.10
C ASP A 219 4.11 -5.43 -3.58
N CYS A 220 3.74 -4.26 -4.11
CA CYS A 220 2.48 -3.58 -3.84
C CYS A 220 1.30 -4.49 -4.20
N THR A 221 1.36 -5.19 -5.34
CA THR A 221 0.23 -5.97 -5.85
C THR A 221 -0.08 -7.21 -5.01
N SER A 222 0.90 -7.70 -4.24
CA SER A 222 0.68 -8.81 -3.30
C SER A 222 -0.33 -8.43 -2.21
N CYS A 223 -0.27 -7.18 -1.73
CA CYS A 223 -1.22 -6.65 -0.74
C CYS A 223 -2.40 -5.92 -1.39
N HIS A 224 -2.21 -5.33 -2.56
CA HIS A 224 -3.21 -4.52 -3.27
C HIS A 224 -3.68 -5.22 -4.54
N LYS A 225 -4.03 -6.51 -4.43
CA LYS A 225 -4.52 -7.29 -5.58
C LYS A 225 -5.81 -6.69 -6.17
N ASN A 226 -6.62 -6.04 -5.34
CA ASN A 226 -7.78 -5.27 -5.79
C ASN A 226 -7.40 -4.14 -6.75
N ILE A 227 -6.31 -3.42 -6.50
CA ILE A 227 -5.78 -2.38 -7.40
C ILE A 227 -5.19 -3.02 -8.66
N TYR A 228 -4.48 -4.13 -8.54
CA TYR A 228 -3.99 -4.88 -9.70
C TYR A 228 -5.15 -5.31 -10.62
N ASP A 229 -6.21 -5.89 -10.05
CA ASP A 229 -7.38 -6.30 -10.83
C ASP A 229 -8.05 -5.09 -11.47
N ALA A 230 -8.21 -3.98 -10.74
CA ALA A 230 -8.78 -2.75 -11.29
C ALA A 230 -7.96 -2.16 -12.45
N LEU A 231 -6.63 -2.34 -12.47
CA LEU A 231 -5.77 -1.92 -13.58
C LEU A 231 -5.78 -2.91 -14.74
N ILE A 232 -5.67 -4.21 -14.47
CA ILE A 232 -5.41 -5.22 -15.49
C ILE A 232 -6.68 -5.85 -16.03
N ASN A 233 -7.61 -6.19 -15.13
CA ASN A 233 -8.78 -6.99 -15.42
C ASN A 233 -10.08 -6.15 -15.44
N GLY A 234 -9.99 -4.88 -15.02
CA GLY A 234 -11.15 -4.10 -14.61
C GLY A 234 -11.75 -4.65 -13.32
N THR A 235 -12.76 -3.97 -12.77
CA THR A 235 -13.35 -4.42 -11.51
C THR A 235 -14.32 -5.58 -11.70
N PRO A 236 -14.08 -6.77 -11.07
CA PRO A 236 -14.94 -7.93 -11.26
C PRO A 236 -16.38 -7.67 -10.80
N GLY A 237 -17.36 -8.02 -11.66
CA GLY A 237 -18.79 -7.87 -11.34
C GLY A 237 -19.32 -6.44 -11.39
N SER A 238 -18.49 -5.46 -11.79
CA SER A 238 -18.97 -4.12 -12.09
C SER A 238 -19.72 -4.10 -13.44
N PRO A 239 -20.88 -3.43 -13.53
CA PRO A 239 -21.58 -3.26 -14.80
C PRO A 239 -20.85 -2.32 -15.76
N TYR A 240 -19.81 -1.62 -15.28
CA TYR A 240 -19.10 -0.58 -16.04
C TYR A 240 -17.76 -1.05 -16.62
N THR A 241 -17.20 -2.18 -16.15
CA THR A 241 -15.87 -2.70 -16.56
C THR A 241 -14.77 -1.62 -16.61
N GLN A 242 -14.87 -0.60 -15.75
CA GLN A 242 -14.01 0.57 -15.77
C GLN A 242 -12.65 0.27 -15.13
N TYR A 243 -11.60 0.93 -15.63
CA TYR A 243 -10.27 0.89 -15.05
C TYR A 243 -10.14 2.02 -14.03
N THR A 244 -10.56 1.72 -12.81
CA THR A 244 -10.82 2.73 -11.77
C THR A 244 -9.58 3.27 -11.05
N HIS A 245 -8.37 2.84 -11.43
CA HIS A 245 -7.11 3.35 -10.88
C HIS A 245 -6.24 3.91 -12.01
N ALA A 246 -5.60 5.05 -11.76
CA ALA A 246 -4.74 5.68 -12.75
C ALA A 246 -3.43 4.88 -12.97
N PRO A 247 -2.88 4.87 -14.20
CA PRO A 247 -3.22 5.68 -15.35
C PRO A 247 -4.21 4.99 -16.28
N ILE A 248 -4.72 5.80 -17.19
CA ILE A 248 -5.94 5.57 -17.96
C ILE A 248 -5.63 4.69 -19.18
N GLU A 249 -6.52 3.77 -19.54
CA GLU A 249 -6.54 3.25 -20.91
C GLU A 249 -7.12 4.36 -21.81
N ILE A 250 -6.27 4.96 -22.64
CA ILE A 250 -6.74 5.82 -23.72
C ILE A 250 -7.02 4.89 -24.89
N ASP A 251 -8.29 4.55 -25.09
CA ASP A 251 -8.77 3.79 -26.25
C ASP A 251 -8.45 4.58 -27.53
N ASP A 252 -7.43 4.14 -28.27
CA ASP A 252 -7.07 4.68 -29.57
C ASP A 252 -7.89 4.04 -30.72
N SER A 253 -8.70 3.03 -30.42
CA SER A 253 -9.25 2.12 -31.40
C SER A 253 -10.55 2.59 -32.05
N ILE A 254 -11.23 3.63 -31.51
CA ILE A 254 -12.47 4.15 -32.10
C ILE A 254 -12.59 5.68 -31.94
N SER A 255 -11.89 6.46 -32.76
CA SER A 255 -12.18 7.89 -32.98
C SER A 255 -12.20 8.82 -31.74
N TYR A 256 -11.78 8.35 -30.57
CA TYR A 256 -11.64 9.14 -29.35
C TYR A 256 -10.18 9.64 -29.25
N ASN A 257 -9.89 10.80 -29.84
CA ASN A 257 -8.54 11.39 -29.86
C ASN A 257 -8.15 11.96 -28.48
N TRP A 258 -7.85 11.11 -27.50
CA TRP A 258 -7.00 11.51 -26.38
C TRP A 258 -5.54 11.24 -26.79
N GLU A 259 -4.67 12.23 -26.62
CA GLU A 259 -3.25 12.04 -26.92
C GLU A 259 -2.67 11.01 -25.93
N THR A 260 -1.99 9.98 -26.43
CA THR A 260 -1.31 8.97 -25.60
C THR A 260 -0.21 9.61 -24.76
N ASN A 261 0.36 10.72 -25.23
CA ASN A 261 1.26 11.57 -24.47
C ASN A 261 0.48 12.58 -23.63
N ASN A 262 0.94 12.79 -22.39
CA ASN A 262 0.49 13.94 -21.65
C ASN A 262 1.04 15.25 -22.24
N TYR A 263 0.49 16.38 -21.82
CA TYR A 263 0.94 17.72 -22.23
C TYR A 263 2.41 18.05 -21.94
N TRP A 264 3.11 17.18 -21.20
CA TRP A 264 4.54 17.29 -20.92
C TRP A 264 5.38 16.28 -21.74
N GLY A 265 4.81 15.71 -22.81
CA GLY A 265 5.48 14.78 -23.71
C GLY A 265 5.78 13.43 -23.07
N ASN A 266 4.96 12.99 -22.12
CA ASN A 266 5.22 11.79 -21.34
C ASN A 266 4.01 10.84 -21.30
N LEU A 267 4.22 9.58 -21.71
CA LEU A 267 3.22 8.49 -21.65
C LEU A 267 2.95 8.03 -20.20
N ARG A 268 3.98 8.16 -19.35
CA ARG A 268 4.21 7.47 -18.08
C ARG A 268 3.15 7.60 -16.99
N TYR A 269 2.23 8.55 -17.10
CA TYR A 269 1.26 8.84 -16.03
C TYR A 269 -0.19 8.78 -16.47
N HIS A 270 -0.45 8.63 -17.76
CA HIS A 270 -1.82 8.69 -18.29
C HIS A 270 -2.13 7.56 -19.27
N TYR A 271 -1.16 6.73 -19.65
CA TYR A 271 -1.41 5.61 -20.54
C TYR A 271 -0.50 4.40 -20.28
N VAL A 272 -1.08 3.21 -20.25
CA VAL A 272 -0.36 1.94 -20.31
C VAL A 272 -1.01 1.06 -21.37
N PRO A 273 -0.29 0.71 -22.46
CA PRO A 273 -0.85 -0.15 -23.49
C PRO A 273 -1.23 -1.53 -22.93
N ASP A 274 -2.35 -2.07 -23.38
CA ASP A 274 -2.92 -3.35 -22.95
C ASP A 274 -1.89 -4.48 -22.94
N ALA A 275 -1.12 -4.59 -24.03
CA ALA A 275 -0.10 -5.61 -24.21
C ALA A 275 1.02 -5.58 -23.15
N TYR A 276 1.23 -4.45 -22.47
CA TYR A 276 2.29 -4.28 -21.49
C TYR A 276 1.79 -4.10 -20.06
N ARG A 277 0.47 -4.02 -19.85
CA ARG A 277 -0.11 -3.59 -18.58
C ARG A 277 0.27 -4.48 -17.42
N ALA A 278 0.07 -5.79 -17.56
CA ALA A 278 0.44 -6.75 -16.52
C ALA A 278 1.95 -6.68 -16.20
N THR A 279 2.80 -6.58 -17.23
CA THR A 279 4.25 -6.49 -17.07
C THR A 279 4.66 -5.22 -16.32
N TRP A 280 4.04 -4.08 -16.64
CA TRP A 280 4.35 -2.81 -16.00
C TRP A 280 3.87 -2.77 -14.55
N VAL A 281 2.61 -3.13 -14.28
CA VAL A 281 2.03 -3.11 -12.93
C VAL A 281 2.79 -4.03 -11.97
N ASN A 282 3.26 -5.19 -12.44
CA ASN A 282 4.09 -6.12 -11.66
C ASN A 282 5.56 -5.68 -11.51
N SER A 283 5.92 -4.46 -11.92
CA SER A 283 7.29 -3.95 -11.90
C SER A 283 7.43 -2.68 -11.04
N THR A 284 8.04 -1.63 -11.55
CA THR A 284 8.31 -0.37 -10.83
C THR A 284 7.16 0.62 -10.89
N TYR A 285 6.08 0.26 -11.58
CA TYR A 285 4.95 1.12 -11.91
C TYR A 285 4.37 1.85 -10.69
N CYS A 286 4.13 1.16 -9.56
CA CYS A 286 3.57 1.80 -8.38
C CYS A 286 4.50 2.89 -7.81
N TYR A 287 5.82 2.71 -7.89
CA TYR A 287 6.80 3.69 -7.41
C TYR A 287 6.80 4.96 -8.25
N GLU A 288 6.34 4.91 -9.50
CA GLU A 288 6.34 6.07 -10.40
C GLU A 288 5.51 7.23 -9.85
N CYS A 289 4.47 6.90 -9.08
CA CYS A 289 3.57 7.85 -8.45
C CYS A 289 3.70 7.82 -6.93
N HIS A 290 3.74 6.62 -6.33
CA HIS A 290 3.70 6.46 -4.88
C HIS A 290 5.09 6.47 -4.22
N ASN A 291 6.19 6.57 -4.97
CA ASN A 291 7.51 6.80 -4.39
C ASN A 291 8.48 7.31 -5.46
N VAL A 292 8.25 8.54 -5.94
CA VAL A 292 8.98 9.08 -7.10
C VAL A 292 10.49 9.11 -6.87
N ALA A 293 10.94 9.35 -5.64
CA ALA A 293 12.35 9.33 -5.28
C ALA A 293 12.96 7.94 -5.45
N ARG A 294 12.30 6.89 -4.94
CA ARG A 294 12.75 5.50 -5.15
C ARG A 294 12.76 5.16 -6.63
N TYR A 295 11.70 5.51 -7.36
CA TYR A 295 11.63 5.26 -8.78
C TYR A 295 12.79 5.92 -9.54
N ALA A 296 13.06 7.19 -9.24
CA ALA A 296 14.14 7.95 -9.86
C ALA A 296 15.52 7.33 -9.58
N ALA A 297 15.73 6.81 -8.36
CA ALA A 297 16.98 6.15 -7.97
C ALA A 297 17.24 4.85 -8.75
N ILE A 298 16.20 4.05 -9.00
CA ILE A 298 16.32 2.79 -9.75
C ILE A 298 16.25 2.98 -11.28
N ASN A 299 15.79 4.16 -11.75
CA ASN A 299 15.69 4.50 -13.18
C ASN A 299 16.33 5.87 -13.48
N PRO A 300 17.66 6.03 -13.34
CA PRO A 300 18.33 7.33 -13.46
C PRO A 300 18.17 8.00 -14.83
N SER A 301 18.12 7.21 -15.91
CA SER A 301 17.88 7.75 -17.27
C SER A 301 16.51 8.41 -17.36
N ALA A 302 15.48 7.74 -16.83
CA ALA A 302 14.13 8.29 -16.82
C ALA A 302 14.00 9.48 -15.84
N ALA A 303 14.75 9.46 -14.74
CA ALA A 303 14.82 10.59 -13.81
C ALA A 303 15.31 11.88 -14.49
N SER A 304 16.35 11.76 -15.32
CA SER A 304 16.87 12.87 -16.13
C SER A 304 15.87 13.30 -17.20
N THR A 305 15.40 12.37 -18.04
CA THR A 305 14.51 12.67 -19.17
C THR A 305 13.22 13.36 -18.75
N TYR A 306 12.64 12.96 -17.62
CA TYR A 306 11.33 13.46 -17.19
C TYR A 306 11.39 14.50 -16.06
N GLY A 307 12.60 14.87 -15.62
CA GLY A 307 12.81 15.85 -14.55
C GLY A 307 12.18 15.40 -13.22
N LEU A 308 12.37 14.14 -12.84
CA LEU A 308 11.69 13.56 -11.66
C LEU A 308 12.10 14.22 -10.34
N SER A 309 13.25 14.87 -10.27
CA SER A 309 13.65 15.65 -9.08
C SER A 309 12.67 16.77 -8.73
N ALA A 310 12.06 17.41 -9.74
CA ALA A 310 11.04 18.42 -9.52
C ALA A 310 9.73 17.79 -9.01
N VAL A 311 9.35 16.63 -9.55
CA VAL A 311 8.17 15.89 -9.06
C VAL A 311 8.39 15.37 -7.63
N VAL A 312 9.59 14.90 -7.30
CA VAL A 312 9.99 14.52 -5.92
C VAL A 312 9.80 15.66 -4.94
N SER A 313 9.93 16.91 -5.38
CA SER A 313 9.69 18.09 -4.53
C SER A 313 8.21 18.43 -4.35
N ASP A 314 7.35 18.03 -5.29
CA ASP A 314 5.89 18.15 -5.13
C ASP A 314 5.33 17.06 -4.22
N THR A 315 5.99 15.91 -4.19
CA THR A 315 5.66 14.76 -3.35
C THR A 315 6.50 14.75 -2.06
N ASN A 316 6.17 13.87 -1.13
CA ASN A 316 6.92 13.62 0.10
C ASN A 316 7.76 12.33 -0.02
N SER A 317 8.25 12.01 -1.22
CA SER A 317 8.78 10.67 -1.53
C SER A 317 10.05 10.33 -0.75
N ASN A 318 10.78 11.34 -0.29
CA ASN A 318 11.94 11.17 0.59
C ASN A 318 11.57 10.89 2.05
N PHE A 319 10.31 11.11 2.44
CA PHE A 319 9.82 11.04 3.82
C PHE A 319 8.87 9.87 4.08
N VAL A 320 8.64 8.99 3.11
CA VAL A 320 7.77 7.82 3.28
C VAL A 320 8.55 6.52 3.39
N HIS A 321 8.02 5.58 4.18
CA HIS A 321 8.63 4.27 4.36
C HIS A 321 8.62 3.41 3.09
N ALA A 322 7.44 3.29 2.46
CA ALA A 322 7.20 2.40 1.33
C ALA A 322 6.47 3.14 0.20
N ALA A 323 5.27 3.65 0.53
CA ALA A 323 4.39 4.31 -0.42
C ALA A 323 3.83 5.63 0.15
N GLU A 324 3.72 6.59 -0.75
CA GLU A 324 3.07 7.88 -0.60
C GLU A 324 1.57 7.74 -0.77
N ARG A 325 0.83 8.43 0.11
CA ARG A 325 -0.58 8.70 -0.07
C ARG A 325 -0.71 9.91 -0.99
N ILE A 326 -0.97 9.65 -2.26
CA ILE A 326 -1.09 10.68 -3.30
C ILE A 326 -2.55 10.94 -3.66
N LYS A 327 -2.78 12.09 -4.29
CA LYS A 327 -4.00 12.47 -5.00
C LYS A 327 -3.60 13.16 -6.30
N CYS A 328 -4.51 13.28 -7.26
CA CYS A 328 -4.20 13.91 -8.56
C CYS A 328 -3.60 15.32 -8.37
N VAL A 329 -4.17 16.11 -7.46
CA VAL A 329 -3.71 17.48 -7.15
C VAL A 329 -2.36 17.53 -6.41
N THR A 330 -1.79 16.40 -5.98
CA THR A 330 -0.41 16.36 -5.48
C THR A 330 0.57 16.84 -6.56
N CYS A 331 0.35 16.42 -7.80
CA CYS A 331 1.18 16.79 -8.95
C CYS A 331 0.50 17.82 -9.88
N HIS A 332 -0.83 17.79 -9.97
CA HIS A 332 -1.62 18.65 -10.86
C HIS A 332 -2.27 19.86 -10.18
N GLY A 333 -2.02 20.08 -8.88
CA GLY A 333 -2.53 21.23 -8.15
C GLY A 333 -1.88 22.55 -8.58
N SER A 334 -2.47 23.67 -8.17
CA SER A 334 -1.89 24.99 -8.46
C SER A 334 -0.48 25.12 -7.86
N GLY A 335 0.47 25.60 -8.67
CA GLY A 335 1.85 25.81 -8.26
C GLY A 335 2.70 24.53 -8.18
N LYS A 336 2.16 23.39 -8.63
CA LYS A 336 2.90 22.13 -8.75
C LYS A 336 3.65 22.04 -10.08
N THR A 337 4.69 21.22 -10.12
CA THR A 337 5.55 21.02 -11.31
C THR A 337 4.74 20.59 -12.53
N LYS A 338 3.66 19.83 -12.32
CA LYS A 338 2.77 19.34 -13.38
C LYS A 338 1.39 19.99 -13.31
N ASP A 339 1.28 21.25 -12.87
CA ASP A 339 0.06 22.05 -13.00
C ASP A 339 -0.35 22.10 -14.49
N PRO A 340 -1.53 21.56 -14.89
CA PRO A 340 -1.96 21.51 -16.29
C PRO A 340 -2.39 22.88 -16.82
N SER A 341 -2.57 23.89 -15.97
CA SER A 341 -3.08 25.21 -16.35
C SER A 341 -2.28 25.93 -17.43
N PRO A 342 -0.93 25.95 -17.40
CA PRO A 342 -0.14 26.64 -18.41
C PRO A 342 -0.21 25.96 -19.78
N VAL A 343 -0.35 24.63 -19.82
CA VAL A 343 -0.38 23.85 -21.05
C VAL A 343 -1.77 23.82 -21.69
N MET A 344 -2.84 23.84 -20.88
CA MET A 344 -4.22 23.97 -21.38
C MET A 344 -4.51 25.33 -22.05
N ARG A 345 -3.66 26.35 -21.83
CA ARG A 345 -3.81 27.66 -22.49
C ARG A 345 -3.56 27.60 -24.01
N TYR A 346 -2.84 26.58 -24.47
CA TYR A 346 -2.35 26.49 -25.86
C TYR A 346 -2.94 25.31 -26.66
N SER A 347 -3.71 24.42 -26.03
CA SER A 347 -4.24 23.21 -26.68
C SER A 347 -5.56 23.41 -27.45
N GLY A 348 -6.09 24.62 -27.49
CA GLY A 348 -7.31 24.93 -28.25
C GLY A 348 -7.01 25.21 -29.73
N TYR A 349 -7.25 24.23 -30.61
CA TYR A 349 -7.23 24.40 -32.08
C TYR A 349 -8.34 25.33 -32.63
N SER A 350 -9.11 26.03 -31.79
CA SER A 350 -10.06 27.05 -32.24
C SER A 350 -10.02 28.31 -31.37
N ALA A 351 -10.03 29.47 -32.03
CA ALA A 351 -10.04 30.80 -31.43
C ALA A 351 -11.15 31.02 -30.38
N SER A 352 -12.21 30.21 -30.40
CA SER A 352 -13.30 30.22 -29.41
C SER A 352 -12.90 29.71 -28.01
N TYR A 353 -11.80 28.98 -27.85
CA TYR A 353 -11.33 28.49 -26.55
C TYR A 353 -10.45 29.50 -25.79
N SER A 354 -9.84 30.47 -26.49
CA SER A 354 -9.04 31.54 -25.87
C SER A 354 -9.87 32.48 -24.98
N ALA A 355 -11.18 32.55 -25.21
CA ALA A 355 -12.14 33.29 -24.39
C ALA A 355 -12.58 32.53 -23.12
N LEU A 356 -12.37 31.22 -23.09
CA LEU A 356 -12.68 30.38 -21.93
C LEU A 356 -11.43 30.33 -21.07
N ASN A 357 -11.49 30.84 -19.84
CA ASN A 357 -10.38 30.74 -18.91
C ASN A 357 -10.28 29.31 -18.34
N ILE A 358 -10.16 28.30 -19.22
CA ILE A 358 -10.14 26.86 -18.92
C ILE A 358 -9.05 26.56 -17.89
N SER A 359 -7.92 27.26 -17.97
CA SER A 359 -6.83 27.15 -17.00
C SER A 359 -7.26 27.56 -15.57
N ALA A 360 -8.05 28.62 -15.42
CA ALA A 360 -8.59 29.01 -14.11
C ALA A 360 -9.75 28.12 -13.68
N ASP A 361 -10.58 27.71 -14.63
CA ASP A 361 -11.74 26.86 -14.40
C ASP A 361 -11.33 25.44 -13.96
N HIS A 362 -10.27 24.87 -14.55
CA HIS A 362 -9.65 23.62 -14.08
C HIS A 362 -9.11 23.76 -12.65
N ARG A 363 -8.40 24.85 -12.34
CA ARG A 363 -7.92 25.08 -10.96
C ARG A 363 -9.05 25.16 -9.95
N LYS A 364 -10.15 25.86 -10.27
CA LYS A 364 -11.31 25.94 -9.37
C LYS A 364 -11.87 24.56 -9.05
N ILE A 365 -12.06 23.69 -10.05
CA ILE A 365 -12.56 22.35 -9.78
C ILE A 365 -11.54 21.49 -9.02
N SER A 366 -10.25 21.59 -9.35
CA SER A 366 -9.17 20.89 -8.61
C SER A 366 -9.10 21.32 -7.15
N ASP A 367 -9.25 22.61 -6.87
CA ASP A 367 -9.26 23.16 -5.52
C ASP A 367 -10.46 22.63 -4.73
N VAL A 368 -11.65 22.57 -5.35
CA VAL A 368 -12.85 22.01 -4.72
C VAL A 368 -12.71 20.51 -4.46
N ILE A 369 -12.27 19.72 -5.45
CA ILE A 369 -12.00 18.27 -5.29
C ILE A 369 -10.95 18.04 -4.20
N GLY A 370 -9.94 18.90 -4.14
CA GLY A 370 -8.85 18.83 -3.16
C GLY A 370 -9.30 18.90 -1.70
N LEU A 371 -10.52 19.37 -1.43
CA LEU A 371 -11.15 19.42 -0.10
C LEU A 371 -11.79 18.10 0.34
N TYR A 372 -12.05 17.18 -0.60
CA TYR A 372 -12.62 15.88 -0.29
C TYR A 372 -11.54 14.92 0.24
N ALA A 373 -11.98 13.85 0.90
CA ALA A 373 -11.07 12.79 1.35
C ALA A 373 -10.27 12.20 0.16
N ASN A 374 -9.01 11.83 0.39
CA ASN A 374 -8.13 11.34 -0.69
C ASN A 374 -8.73 10.16 -1.46
N THR A 375 -9.47 9.28 -0.78
CA THR A 375 -10.20 8.15 -1.37
C THR A 375 -11.14 8.57 -2.51
N PHE A 376 -11.68 9.79 -2.47
CA PHE A 376 -12.60 10.29 -3.50
C PHE A 376 -11.93 11.21 -4.52
N ASN A 377 -10.70 11.70 -4.26
CA ASN A 377 -10.06 12.64 -5.18
C ASN A 377 -9.78 11.98 -6.54
N GLY A 378 -9.32 10.73 -6.53
CA GLY A 378 -9.13 9.92 -7.74
C GLY A 378 -10.44 9.78 -8.50
N ASP A 379 -11.45 9.18 -7.85
CA ASP A 379 -12.81 9.00 -8.40
C ASP A 379 -13.40 10.29 -8.97
N MET A 380 -13.26 11.43 -8.29
CA MET A 380 -13.82 12.70 -8.78
C MET A 380 -13.07 13.25 -9.99
N CYS A 381 -11.74 13.11 -10.05
CA CYS A 381 -10.98 13.47 -11.25
C CYS A 381 -11.32 12.51 -12.40
N MET A 382 -11.36 11.21 -12.13
CA MET A 382 -11.70 10.17 -13.09
C MET A 382 -13.13 10.29 -13.60
N GLY A 383 -14.06 10.81 -12.78
CA GLY A 383 -15.42 11.13 -13.21
C GLY A 383 -15.51 12.14 -14.34
N CYS A 384 -14.42 12.90 -14.57
CA CYS A 384 -14.30 13.87 -15.66
C CYS A 384 -13.31 13.43 -16.76
N HIS A 385 -12.32 12.58 -16.42
CA HIS A 385 -11.23 12.17 -17.30
C HIS A 385 -11.44 10.80 -17.95
N GLU A 386 -12.22 9.92 -17.32
CA GLU A 386 -12.76 8.68 -17.89
C GLU A 386 -14.27 8.90 -18.11
N ALA A 387 -14.86 8.25 -19.12
CA ALA A 387 -16.31 8.34 -19.33
C ALA A 387 -17.05 7.57 -18.22
N ALA A 388 -17.13 8.17 -17.04
CA ALA A 388 -18.07 7.79 -15.98
C ALA A 388 -19.50 7.78 -16.52
N ASP A 389 -20.39 7.03 -15.88
CA ASP A 389 -21.81 7.09 -16.27
C ASP A 389 -22.36 8.46 -15.85
N HIS A 390 -22.76 9.26 -16.82
CA HIS A 390 -23.28 10.60 -16.61
C HIS A 390 -24.65 10.77 -17.25
N THR A 391 -25.63 11.15 -16.43
CA THR A 391 -26.97 11.56 -16.86
C THR A 391 -27.09 13.07 -16.75
N GLY A 392 -26.92 13.77 -17.87
CA GLY A 392 -27.12 15.21 -17.96
C GLY A 392 -28.47 15.54 -18.60
N THR A 393 -29.15 16.58 -18.13
CA THR A 393 -30.24 17.24 -18.88
C THR A 393 -29.60 18.06 -20.02
N MET A 394 -28.96 17.36 -20.96
CA MET A 394 -28.44 18.00 -22.15
C MET A 394 -29.61 18.12 -23.14
N GLY A 395 -30.03 19.36 -23.43
CA GLY A 395 -30.93 19.64 -24.55
C GLY A 395 -30.32 19.32 -25.92
N MET A 396 -29.12 18.71 -25.99
CA MET A 396 -28.46 18.21 -27.19
C MET A 396 -27.73 16.91 -26.85
N GLY A 397 -27.90 15.86 -27.67
CA GLY A 397 -27.47 14.48 -27.38
C GLY A 397 -25.95 14.27 -27.21
N CYS A 398 -25.52 13.02 -26.98
CA CYS A 398 -24.16 12.61 -26.59
C CYS A 398 -23.02 13.02 -27.57
N GLY A 399 -23.37 13.40 -28.81
CA GLY A 399 -22.42 13.68 -29.92
C GLY A 399 -21.36 14.77 -29.68
N PRO A 400 -21.60 15.87 -28.94
CA PRO A 400 -20.58 16.90 -28.66
C PRO A 400 -19.46 16.45 -27.71
N CYS A 401 -19.65 15.33 -26.99
CA CYS A 401 -18.62 14.72 -26.14
C CYS A 401 -17.97 13.49 -26.80
N HIS A 402 -18.66 12.82 -27.75
CA HIS A 402 -18.28 11.51 -28.28
C HIS A 402 -18.14 11.39 -29.81
N ASN A 403 -18.32 12.46 -30.62
CA ASN A 403 -18.18 12.35 -32.08
C ASN A 403 -16.77 12.72 -32.60
N ALA A 404 -16.27 11.88 -33.52
CA ALA A 404 -14.98 11.93 -34.23
C ALA A 404 -14.60 13.24 -34.97
N GLY A 405 -15.47 14.25 -34.97
CA GLY A 405 -15.24 15.56 -35.59
C GLY A 405 -15.83 16.74 -34.81
N GLY A 406 -16.42 16.49 -33.65
CA GLY A 406 -16.84 17.53 -32.71
C GLY A 406 -15.77 17.60 -31.64
N GLY A 407 -14.95 18.66 -31.67
CA GLY A 407 -13.79 18.81 -30.78
C GLY A 407 -14.14 18.40 -29.35
N SER A 408 -13.50 17.33 -28.89
CA SER A 408 -13.65 16.65 -27.59
C SER A 408 -13.64 17.69 -26.49
N SER A 409 -14.80 18.28 -26.22
CA SER A 409 -14.78 19.47 -25.40
C SER A 409 -14.70 18.97 -23.97
N CYS A 410 -13.57 19.23 -23.33
CA CYS A 410 -13.42 19.34 -21.88
C CYS A 410 -14.49 20.26 -21.22
N GLY A 411 -15.45 20.78 -22.01
CA GLY A 411 -16.38 21.84 -21.70
C GLY A 411 -17.34 21.55 -20.55
N PRO A 412 -18.01 20.39 -20.46
CA PRO A 412 -18.96 20.16 -19.37
C PRO A 412 -18.27 20.12 -17.99
N CYS A 413 -17.12 19.45 -17.90
CA CYS A 413 -16.33 19.33 -16.68
C CYS A 413 -15.53 20.61 -16.38
N HIS A 414 -15.04 21.32 -17.41
CA HIS A 414 -14.15 22.48 -17.30
C HIS A 414 -14.74 23.81 -17.81
N ARG A 415 -16.07 23.99 -17.87
CA ARG A 415 -16.73 25.32 -18.06
C ARG A 415 -17.58 25.74 -16.87
N SER A 416 -17.61 27.05 -16.66
CA SER A 416 -18.58 27.76 -15.83
C SER A 416 -19.52 28.65 -16.65
N TYR A 417 -20.66 29.00 -16.06
CA TYR A 417 -21.62 29.97 -16.61
C TYR A 417 -20.96 31.32 -16.97
N ILE A 418 -19.96 31.72 -16.17
CA ILE A 418 -19.32 33.04 -16.20
C ILE A 418 -18.61 33.30 -17.54
N ASN A 419 -18.08 32.26 -18.19
CA ASN A 419 -17.27 32.41 -19.40
C ASN A 419 -18.06 32.23 -20.72
N THR A 420 -19.31 31.76 -20.68
CA THR A 420 -20.09 31.39 -21.88
C THR A 420 -21.51 31.95 -21.92
N GLY A 421 -22.06 32.46 -20.82
CA GLY A 421 -23.49 32.78 -20.70
C GLY A 421 -24.41 31.55 -20.59
N SER A 422 -23.82 30.34 -20.56
CA SER A 422 -24.50 29.06 -20.38
C SER A 422 -23.60 28.11 -19.58
N GLY A 423 -23.98 27.86 -18.33
CA GLY A 423 -23.25 26.98 -17.41
C GLY A 423 -23.82 25.57 -17.44
N TYR A 424 -22.96 24.58 -17.20
CA TYR A 424 -23.35 23.18 -17.17
C TYR A 424 -23.24 22.63 -15.76
N SER A 425 -24.32 22.00 -15.31
CA SER A 425 -24.28 21.06 -14.20
C SER A 425 -24.11 19.65 -14.76
N LEU A 426 -23.19 18.88 -14.19
CA LEU A 426 -22.89 17.52 -14.59
C LEU A 426 -23.16 16.60 -13.41
N SER A 427 -24.10 15.67 -13.55
CA SER A 427 -24.28 14.58 -12.60
C SER A 427 -23.39 13.42 -13.03
N VAL A 428 -22.49 13.03 -12.14
CA VAL A 428 -21.50 11.97 -12.33
C VAL A 428 -21.87 10.81 -11.42
N VAL A 429 -21.82 9.60 -11.97
CA VAL A 429 -21.79 8.34 -11.24
C VAL A 429 -20.55 7.59 -11.70
N ILE A 430 -19.60 7.39 -10.81
CA ILE A 430 -18.35 6.69 -11.14
C ILE A 430 -18.11 5.56 -10.16
N GLU A 431 -17.69 4.42 -10.70
CA GLU A 431 -17.24 3.32 -9.88
C GLU A 431 -16.07 3.74 -8.98
N SER A 432 -16.16 3.42 -7.69
CA SER A 432 -15.15 3.89 -6.73
C SER A 432 -13.89 3.04 -6.82
N GLU A 433 -12.72 3.68 -6.87
CA GLU A 433 -11.43 3.03 -6.83
C GLU A 433 -11.34 2.06 -5.63
N PRO A 434 -10.64 0.91 -5.75
CA PRO A 434 -10.40 0.00 -4.64
C PRO A 434 -9.49 0.54 -3.51
N SER A 435 -9.46 1.85 -3.25
CA SER A 435 -8.60 2.51 -2.24
C SER A 435 -9.14 2.40 -0.80
N GLY A 436 -9.82 1.29 -0.50
CA GLY A 436 -10.52 1.03 0.75
C GLY A 436 -9.65 0.95 2.00
N ALA A 437 -10.29 1.10 3.16
CA ALA A 437 -9.63 0.86 4.44
C ALA A 437 -9.46 -0.64 4.68
N VAL A 438 -8.31 -1.03 5.21
CA VAL A 438 -8.12 -2.36 5.79
C VAL A 438 -9.04 -2.49 7.00
N VAL A 439 -9.80 -3.57 7.06
CA VAL A 439 -10.63 -3.93 8.20
C VAL A 439 -10.30 -5.35 8.68
N ARG A 440 -10.71 -5.62 9.92
CA ARG A 440 -10.45 -6.88 10.62
C ARG A 440 -11.39 -8.00 10.17
#